data_AF-A0A2A3ZU25-F1
#
_entry.id   AF-A0A2A3ZU25-F1
#
_cell.length_a   1.000
_cell.length_b   1.000
_cell.length_c   1.000
_cell.angle_alpha   90.00
_cell.angle_beta   90.00
_cell.angle_gamma   90.00
#
_symmetry.space_group_name_H-M   'P 1'
#
loop_
_entity.id
_entity.type
_entity.pdbx_description
1 polymer ?
#
loop_
_entity_poly.entity_id
_entity_poly.type
_entity_poly.pdbx_seq_one_letter_code
_entity_poly.pdbx_strand_id
1 'polypeptide(L)'
;MTTMTAAHLPLPSRAEAQEQLNADLRAVLSSDPTADSPILVGRPSILRRLAAGIAASIGPETDRIIARTGPDAQLATAVSVHTGVALAVISADGSVSGEIHPGERIVTVSLFAADYEAHSLAAQIGERGAAVLGHLHAIDLPGDRAMPTSAVTAPGLLGETGEEAH
;
A
#
# COMPACT_ATOMS: atom_id res chain seq x y z
N MET A 1 -5.15 -33.53 -27.21
CA MET A 1 -4.44 -32.69 -26.23
C MET A 1 -3.74 -31.60 -27.00
N THR A 2 -4.19 -30.35 -26.87
CA THR A 2 -3.57 -29.21 -27.55
C THR A 2 -2.58 -28.58 -26.59
N THR A 3 -1.29 -28.72 -26.87
CA THR A 3 -0.23 -28.09 -26.10
C THR A 3 -0.26 -26.59 -26.40
N MET A 4 -0.69 -25.76 -25.44
CA MET A 4 -0.52 -24.31 -25.53
C MET A 4 0.91 -23.97 -25.09
N THR A 5 1.78 -23.71 -26.05
CA THR A 5 3.07 -23.09 -25.78
C THR A 5 2.80 -21.63 -25.43
N ALA A 6 3.07 -21.23 -24.19
CA ALA A 6 3.02 -19.83 -23.79
C ALA A 6 4.01 -19.05 -24.65
N ALA A 7 3.51 -18.12 -25.48
CA ALA A 7 4.36 -17.16 -26.14
C ALA A 7 5.12 -16.40 -25.04
N HIS A 8 6.45 -16.41 -25.08
CA HIS A 8 7.31 -15.72 -24.14
C HIS A 8 7.21 -14.22 -24.40
N LEU A 9 6.09 -13.61 -23.97
CA LEU A 9 5.95 -12.17 -23.97
C LEU A 9 7.00 -11.63 -22.99
N PRO A 10 7.88 -10.71 -23.43
CA PRO A 10 8.81 -10.06 -22.53
C PRO A 10 8.02 -9.37 -21.42
N LEU A 11 8.46 -9.57 -20.17
CA LEU A 11 7.88 -8.84 -19.05
C LEU A 11 8.18 -7.36 -19.23
N PRO A 12 7.21 -6.46 -18.98
CA PRO A 12 7.46 -5.02 -19.05
C PRO A 12 8.55 -4.64 -18.04
N SER A 13 9.39 -3.68 -18.42
CA SER A 13 10.32 -3.04 -17.51
C SER A 13 9.56 -2.35 -16.35
N ARG A 14 10.27 -2.06 -15.25
CA ARG A 14 9.66 -1.35 -14.11
C ARG A 14 9.04 0.00 -14.52
N ALA A 15 9.69 0.73 -15.43
CA ALA A 15 9.19 1.99 -15.94
C ALA A 15 7.89 1.82 -16.75
N GLU A 16 7.85 0.85 -17.67
CA GLU A 16 6.65 0.54 -18.46
C GLU A 16 5.50 0.04 -17.58
N ALA A 17 5.79 -0.78 -16.57
CA ALA A 17 4.79 -1.25 -15.63
C ALA A 17 4.19 -0.10 -14.80
N GLN A 18 5.03 0.86 -14.39
CA GLN A 18 4.59 2.05 -13.67
C GLN A 18 3.76 2.98 -14.56
N GLU A 19 4.16 3.20 -15.82
CA GLU A 19 3.42 4.00 -16.78
C GLU A 19 2.05 3.37 -17.08
N GLN A 20 2.01 2.05 -17.27
CA GLN A 20 0.76 1.33 -17.50
C GLN A 20 -0.17 1.39 -16.28
N LEU A 21 0.38 1.31 -15.05
CA LEU A 21 -0.39 1.54 -13.83
C LEU A 21 -0.96 2.96 -13.81
N ASN A 22 -0.15 3.98 -14.07
CA ASN A 22 -0.61 5.37 -14.10
C ASN A 22 -1.69 5.60 -15.17
N ALA A 23 -1.58 4.96 -16.33
CA ALA A 23 -2.61 5.01 -17.37
C ALA A 23 -3.93 4.35 -16.91
N ASP A 24 -3.85 3.19 -16.27
CA ASP A 24 -5.02 2.52 -15.70
C ASP A 24 -5.69 3.35 -14.59
N LEU A 25 -4.89 3.97 -13.71
CA LEU A 25 -5.40 4.84 -12.65
C LEU A 25 -6.15 6.04 -13.23
N ARG A 26 -5.59 6.70 -14.25
CA ARG A 26 -6.27 7.82 -14.94
C ARG A 26 -7.56 7.40 -15.65
N ALA A 27 -7.64 6.16 -16.11
CA ALA A 27 -8.84 5.65 -16.77
C ALA A 27 -9.97 5.29 -15.79
N VAL A 28 -9.64 5.04 -14.52
CA VAL A 28 -10.60 4.61 -13.49
C VAL A 28 -10.97 5.73 -12.54
N LEU A 29 -10.00 6.56 -12.15
CA LEU A 29 -10.18 7.59 -11.13
C LEU A 29 -10.96 8.78 -11.70
N SER A 30 -12.07 9.08 -11.05
CA SER A 30 -12.89 10.26 -11.25
C SER A 30 -12.42 11.42 -10.36
N SER A 31 -13.23 12.48 -10.27
CA SER A 31 -13.01 13.59 -9.35
C SER A 31 -13.22 13.21 -7.87
N ASP A 32 -13.85 12.06 -7.58
CA ASP A 32 -13.93 11.50 -6.23
C ASP A 32 -13.20 10.14 -6.19
N PRO A 33 -11.89 10.15 -5.92
CA PRO A 33 -11.08 8.94 -5.92
C PRO A 33 -11.50 7.93 -4.85
N THR A 34 -12.12 8.39 -3.77
CA THR A 34 -12.53 7.53 -2.67
C THR A 34 -13.73 6.68 -3.05
N ALA A 35 -14.67 7.23 -3.85
CA ALA A 35 -15.78 6.48 -4.42
C ALA A 35 -15.31 5.39 -5.39
N ASP A 36 -14.15 5.59 -6.04
CA ASP A 36 -13.58 4.65 -7.03
C ASP A 36 -12.71 3.55 -6.40
N SER A 37 -12.43 3.62 -5.09
CA SER A 37 -11.64 2.61 -4.36
C SER A 37 -12.04 1.17 -4.65
N PRO A 38 -13.35 0.80 -4.66
CA PRO A 38 -13.78 -0.57 -4.95
C PRO A 38 -13.43 -1.03 -6.37
N ILE A 39 -13.40 -0.12 -7.35
CA ILE A 39 -13.04 -0.44 -8.74
C ILE A 39 -11.54 -0.72 -8.83
N LEU A 40 -10.71 0.06 -8.15
CA LEU A 40 -9.26 -0.10 -8.14
C LEU A 40 -8.83 -1.46 -7.61
N VAL A 41 -9.34 -1.83 -6.43
CA VAL A 41 -9.03 -3.11 -5.78
C VAL A 41 -9.80 -4.29 -6.40
N GLY A 42 -10.90 -4.01 -7.10
CA GLY A 42 -11.67 -5.00 -7.87
C GLY A 42 -11.02 -5.42 -9.18
N ARG A 43 -10.10 -4.61 -9.75
CA ARG A 43 -9.36 -4.94 -10.99
C ARG A 43 -8.04 -5.66 -10.65
N PRO A 44 -7.90 -6.99 -10.89
CA PRO A 44 -6.73 -7.74 -10.45
C PRO A 44 -5.39 -7.22 -10.98
N SER A 45 -5.39 -6.66 -12.20
CA SER A 45 -4.19 -6.09 -12.82
C SER A 45 -3.70 -4.83 -12.10
N ILE A 46 -4.63 -3.98 -11.64
CA ILE A 46 -4.31 -2.77 -10.87
C ILE A 46 -3.86 -3.19 -9.47
N LEU A 47 -4.68 -3.98 -8.76
CA LEU A 47 -4.38 -4.46 -7.41
C LEU A 47 -3.00 -5.12 -7.32
N ARG A 48 -2.67 -6.01 -8.26
CA ARG A 48 -1.36 -6.69 -8.29
C ARG A 48 -0.20 -5.70 -8.45
N ARG A 49 -0.36 -4.67 -9.29
CA ARG A 49 0.69 -3.66 -9.51
C ARG A 49 0.85 -2.72 -8.31
N LEU A 50 -0.25 -2.29 -7.69
CA LEU A 50 -0.22 -1.51 -6.45
C LEU A 50 0.46 -2.31 -5.33
N ALA A 51 0.08 -3.58 -5.16
CA ALA A 51 0.66 -4.45 -4.15
C ALA A 51 2.17 -4.68 -4.36
N ALA A 52 2.60 -4.91 -5.60
CA ALA A 52 4.03 -5.04 -5.93
C ALA A 52 4.81 -3.74 -5.64
N GLY A 53 4.19 -2.58 -5.87
CA GLY A 53 4.77 -1.28 -5.52
C GLY A 53 5.02 -1.16 -4.01
N ILE A 54 4.00 -1.42 -3.19
CA ILE A 54 4.12 -1.36 -1.72
C ILE A 54 5.10 -2.41 -1.19
N ALA A 55 5.04 -3.63 -1.73
CA ALA A 55 5.89 -4.74 -1.31
C ALA A 55 7.39 -4.41 -1.41
N ALA A 56 7.79 -3.60 -2.40
CA ALA A 56 9.18 -3.17 -2.56
C ALA A 56 9.69 -2.24 -1.43
N SER A 57 8.78 -1.70 -0.62
CA SER A 57 9.08 -0.83 0.53
C SER A 57 8.91 -1.53 1.88
N ILE A 58 8.50 -2.81 1.89
CA ILE A 58 8.41 -3.58 3.13
C ILE A 58 9.79 -4.13 3.47
N GLY A 59 10.35 -3.65 4.58
CA GLY A 59 11.65 -4.08 5.08
C GLY A 59 11.59 -5.46 5.76
N PRO A 60 12.72 -6.20 5.79
CA PRO A 60 12.80 -7.54 6.40
C PRO A 60 12.56 -7.55 7.93
N GLU A 61 12.61 -6.39 8.56
CA GLU A 61 12.31 -6.19 9.98
C GLU A 61 10.80 -6.14 10.30
N THR A 62 9.94 -6.13 9.27
CA THR A 62 8.48 -6.08 9.40
C THR A 62 7.94 -7.46 9.79
N ASP A 63 7.32 -7.55 10.96
CA ASP A 63 6.69 -8.77 11.44
C ASP A 63 5.26 -8.91 10.90
N ARG A 64 4.56 -7.78 10.69
CA ARG A 64 3.14 -7.76 10.32
C ARG A 64 2.76 -6.54 9.47
N ILE A 65 1.83 -6.76 8.54
CA ILE A 65 1.11 -5.71 7.82
C ILE A 65 -0.24 -5.50 8.52
N ILE A 66 -0.62 -4.24 8.74
CA ILE A 66 -1.95 -3.90 9.25
C ILE A 66 -2.66 -2.91 8.33
N ALA A 67 -3.95 -3.11 8.12
CA ALA A 67 -4.80 -2.20 7.36
C ALA A 67 -6.16 -2.01 8.01
N ARG A 68 -6.88 -0.97 7.59
CA ARG A 68 -8.31 -0.81 7.87
C ARG A 68 -9.14 -1.79 7.04
N THR A 69 -10.39 -1.99 7.45
CA THR A 69 -11.37 -2.78 6.67
C THR A 69 -11.67 -2.13 5.31
N GLY A 70 -12.32 -2.88 4.41
CA GLY A 70 -12.70 -2.37 3.09
C GLY A 70 -11.57 -2.45 2.06
N PRO A 71 -11.43 -1.46 1.16
CA PRO A 71 -10.42 -1.46 0.10
C PRO A 71 -8.98 -1.59 0.61
N ASP A 72 -8.66 -1.00 1.77
CA ASP A 72 -7.33 -1.09 2.37
C ASP A 72 -6.98 -2.53 2.75
N ALA A 73 -7.92 -3.28 3.33
CA ALA A 73 -7.73 -4.69 3.64
C ALA A 73 -7.52 -5.54 2.37
N GLN A 74 -8.21 -5.21 1.27
CA GLN A 74 -8.04 -5.92 -0.01
C GLN A 74 -6.65 -5.68 -0.60
N LEU A 75 -6.16 -4.44 -0.56
CA LEU A 75 -4.80 -4.09 -0.92
C LEU A 75 -3.78 -4.78 -0.02
N ALA A 76 -3.91 -4.66 1.29
CA ALA A 76 -3.00 -5.26 2.26
C ALA A 76 -2.98 -6.79 2.19
N THR A 77 -4.10 -7.43 1.84
CA THR A 77 -4.14 -8.86 1.51
C THR A 77 -3.27 -9.19 0.32
N ALA A 78 -3.38 -8.42 -0.77
CA ALA A 78 -2.54 -8.63 -1.94
C ALA A 78 -1.05 -8.39 -1.64
N VAL A 79 -0.73 -7.39 -0.81
CA VAL A 79 0.64 -7.13 -0.35
C VAL A 79 1.17 -8.28 0.51
N SER A 80 0.38 -8.76 1.48
CA SER A 80 0.73 -9.90 2.35
C SER A 80 1.00 -11.17 1.54
N VAL A 81 0.18 -11.47 0.53
CA VAL A 81 0.42 -12.58 -0.39
C VAL A 81 1.73 -12.38 -1.19
N HIS A 82 2.06 -11.15 -1.56
CA HIS A 82 3.25 -10.84 -2.33
C HIS A 82 4.54 -10.92 -1.50
N THR A 83 4.51 -10.47 -0.25
CA THR A 83 5.70 -10.42 0.62
C THR A 83 5.84 -11.65 1.52
N GLY A 84 4.77 -12.39 1.76
CA GLY A 84 4.70 -13.45 2.77
C GLY A 84 4.58 -12.94 4.21
N VAL A 85 4.53 -11.62 4.42
CA VAL A 85 4.37 -11.03 5.76
C VAL A 85 2.94 -11.21 6.24
N ALA A 86 2.76 -11.58 7.51
CA ALA A 86 1.44 -11.82 8.09
C ALA A 86 0.57 -10.55 8.06
N LEU A 87 -0.75 -10.74 7.92
CA LEU A 87 -1.73 -9.64 7.89
C LEU A 87 -2.60 -9.68 9.16
N ALA A 88 -2.94 -8.49 9.66
CA ALA A 88 -4.13 -8.28 10.48
C ALA A 88 -4.94 -7.08 9.97
N VAL A 89 -6.23 -7.05 10.23
CA VAL A 89 -7.14 -5.97 9.83
C VAL A 89 -7.83 -5.42 11.06
N ILE A 90 -7.85 -4.08 11.19
CA ILE A 90 -8.52 -3.39 12.30
C ILE A 90 -9.73 -2.62 11.78
N SER A 91 -10.91 -2.95 12.30
CA SER A 91 -12.16 -2.24 12.02
C SER A 91 -12.20 -0.86 12.69
N ALA A 92 -13.16 -0.02 12.31
CA ALA A 92 -13.33 1.31 12.90
C ALA A 92 -13.65 1.26 14.41
N ASP A 93 -14.30 0.20 14.88
CA ASP A 93 -14.60 -0.04 16.31
C ASP A 93 -13.40 -0.62 17.10
N GLY A 94 -12.24 -0.79 16.44
CA GLY A 94 -11.03 -1.36 17.04
C GLY A 94 -11.03 -2.90 17.10
N SER A 95 -12.06 -3.58 16.61
CA SER A 95 -12.05 -5.04 16.48
C SER A 95 -10.97 -5.49 15.49
N VAL A 96 -10.28 -6.58 15.83
CA VAL A 96 -9.15 -7.10 15.06
C VAL A 96 -9.53 -8.42 14.41
N SER A 97 -9.33 -8.53 13.11
CA SER A 97 -9.28 -9.81 12.39
C SER A 97 -7.81 -10.21 12.21
N GLY A 98 -7.42 -11.33 12.82
CA GLY A 98 -6.03 -11.73 12.97
C GLY A 98 -5.54 -11.50 14.40
N GLU A 99 -4.23 -11.38 14.57
CA GLU A 99 -3.59 -11.23 15.88
C GLU A 99 -2.59 -10.07 15.83
N ILE A 100 -2.35 -9.44 16.97
CA ILE A 100 -1.33 -8.41 17.17
C ILE A 100 -0.63 -8.77 18.48
N HIS A 101 0.68 -8.99 18.43
CA HIS A 101 1.46 -9.37 19.60
C HIS A 101 2.32 -8.21 20.10
N PRO A 102 2.49 -8.07 21.42
CA PRO A 102 3.42 -7.09 21.97
C PRO A 102 4.84 -7.28 21.42
N GLY A 103 5.48 -6.19 21.03
CA GLY A 103 6.83 -6.17 20.46
C GLY A 103 6.91 -6.39 18.94
N GLU A 104 5.80 -6.71 18.25
CA GLU A 104 5.78 -6.79 16.79
C GLU A 104 6.10 -5.43 16.15
N ARG A 105 6.87 -5.45 15.06
CA ARG A 105 7.15 -4.30 14.21
C ARG A 105 6.21 -4.31 13.01
N ILE A 106 5.40 -3.27 12.91
CA ILE A 106 4.24 -3.24 12.05
C ILE A 106 4.38 -2.17 10.99
N VAL A 107 4.09 -2.51 9.75
CA VAL A 107 3.84 -1.55 8.69
C VAL A 107 2.35 -1.44 8.46
N THR A 108 1.83 -0.21 8.44
CA THR A 108 0.42 0.03 8.09
C THR A 108 0.29 0.29 6.60
N VAL A 109 -0.80 -0.20 5.98
CA VAL A 109 -1.06 -0.08 4.55
C VAL A 109 -2.45 0.52 4.31
N SER A 110 -2.53 1.50 3.42
CA SER A 110 -3.78 2.05 2.88
C SER A 110 -3.73 2.23 1.37
N LEU A 111 -4.89 2.42 0.75
CA LEU A 111 -4.99 2.72 -0.67
C LEU A 111 -4.56 4.16 -0.98
N PHE A 112 -4.98 5.10 -0.14
CA PHE A 112 -4.69 6.53 -0.27
C PHE A 112 -3.99 7.08 0.97
N ALA A 113 -3.21 8.13 0.79
CA ALA A 113 -2.65 8.91 1.89
C ALA A 113 -3.79 9.48 2.77
N ALA A 114 -3.82 9.12 4.05
CA ALA A 114 -4.83 9.60 4.99
C ALA A 114 -4.20 9.78 6.39
N ASP A 115 -3.57 10.93 6.60
CA ASP A 115 -2.78 11.19 7.81
C ASP A 115 -3.56 10.94 9.10
N TYR A 116 -4.80 11.44 9.20
CA TYR A 116 -5.61 11.25 10.41
C TYR A 116 -5.91 9.78 10.71
N GLU A 117 -6.32 9.02 9.68
CA GLU A 117 -6.62 7.59 9.82
C GLU A 117 -5.37 6.78 10.16
N ALA A 118 -4.23 7.13 9.57
CA ALA A 118 -2.94 6.51 9.87
C ALA A 118 -2.52 6.74 11.33
N HIS A 119 -2.69 7.95 11.86
CA HIS A 119 -2.39 8.24 13.27
C HIS A 119 -3.32 7.49 14.23
N SER A 120 -4.62 7.47 13.94
CA SER A 120 -5.61 6.71 14.73
C SER A 120 -5.30 5.21 14.74
N LEU A 121 -4.94 4.65 13.59
CA LEU A 121 -4.55 3.24 13.48
C LEU A 121 -3.27 2.95 14.25
N ALA A 122 -2.26 3.83 14.15
CA ALA A 122 -1.01 3.68 14.89
C ALA A 122 -1.21 3.71 16.41
N ALA A 123 -2.11 4.56 16.91
CA ALA A 123 -2.48 4.58 18.33
C ALA A 123 -3.10 3.26 18.77
N GLN A 124 -4.05 2.71 18.01
CA GLN A 124 -4.68 1.42 18.30
C GLN A 124 -3.65 0.27 18.31
N ILE A 125 -2.65 0.32 17.43
CA ILE A 125 -1.55 -0.63 17.42
C ILE A 125 -0.67 -0.49 18.67
N GLY A 126 -0.33 0.75 19.04
CA GLY A 126 0.48 1.05 20.23
C GLY A 126 -0.17 0.62 21.54
N GLU A 127 -1.49 0.76 21.67
CA GLU A 127 -2.28 0.27 22.82
C GLU A 127 -2.13 -1.25 23.04
N ARG A 128 -1.74 -2.00 22.00
CA ARG A 128 -1.52 -3.45 22.03
C ARG A 128 -0.04 -3.82 22.24
N GLY A 129 0.83 -2.84 22.46
CA GLY A 129 2.24 -3.03 22.75
C GLY A 129 3.11 -3.32 21.53
N ALA A 130 2.60 -3.11 20.32
CA ALA A 130 3.36 -3.22 19.07
C ALA A 130 3.90 -1.84 18.61
N ALA A 131 4.91 -1.85 17.75
CA ALA A 131 5.54 -0.64 17.23
C ALA A 131 5.23 -0.46 15.75
N VAL A 132 4.77 0.73 15.35
CA VAL A 132 4.57 1.07 13.93
C VAL A 132 5.88 1.61 13.36
N LEU A 133 6.42 0.90 12.37
CA LEU A 133 7.61 1.32 11.61
C LEU A 133 7.28 2.41 10.60
N GLY A 134 6.05 2.40 10.08
CA GLY A 134 5.66 3.27 8.99
C GLY A 134 4.23 3.09 8.51
N HIS A 135 3.83 4.06 7.70
CA HIS A 135 2.60 4.01 6.92
C HIS A 135 2.97 4.05 5.43
N LEU A 136 2.46 3.07 4.67
CA LEU A 136 2.60 3.00 3.23
C LEU A 136 1.23 3.14 2.59
N HIS A 137 1.12 4.01 1.61
CA HIS A 137 -0.07 4.13 0.75
C HIS A 137 0.29 3.86 -0.70
N ALA A 138 -0.70 3.47 -1.51
CA ALA A 138 -0.46 3.11 -2.92
C ALA A 138 -0.61 4.28 -3.90
N ILE A 139 -1.45 5.26 -3.55
CA ILE A 139 -1.87 6.36 -4.42
C ILE A 139 -1.80 7.68 -3.65
N ASP A 140 -1.06 8.64 -4.19
CA ASP A 140 -1.11 10.02 -3.75
C ASP A 140 -2.24 10.76 -4.49
N LEU A 141 -3.15 11.34 -3.71
CA LEU A 141 -4.14 12.27 -4.22
C LEU A 141 -3.59 13.69 -4.04
N PRO A 142 -3.32 14.43 -5.13
CA PRO A 142 -2.88 15.80 -4.99
C PRO A 142 -4.00 16.67 -4.41
N GLY A 143 -3.66 17.51 -3.44
CA GLY A 143 -4.60 18.37 -2.73
C GLY A 143 -5.26 19.47 -3.57
N ASP A 144 -4.81 19.70 -4.80
CA ASP A 144 -5.39 20.71 -5.70
C ASP A 144 -5.22 20.31 -7.17
N ARG A 145 -6.30 19.84 -7.82
CA ARG A 145 -6.50 19.62 -9.28
C ARG A 145 -5.38 18.98 -10.11
N ALA A 146 -4.32 18.44 -9.51
CA ALA A 146 -3.35 17.64 -10.22
C ALA A 146 -3.88 16.21 -10.39
N MET A 147 -3.32 15.47 -11.34
CA MET A 147 -3.76 14.11 -11.61
C MET A 147 -3.26 13.16 -10.51
N PRO A 148 -4.06 12.18 -10.06
CA PRO A 148 -3.60 11.19 -9.09
C PRO A 148 -2.41 10.41 -9.67
N THR A 149 -1.35 10.29 -8.88
CA THR A 149 -0.14 9.54 -9.24
C THR A 149 0.04 8.39 -8.29
N SER A 150 0.37 7.20 -8.80
CA SER A 150 0.84 6.13 -7.92
C SER A 150 2.18 6.57 -7.32
N ALA A 151 2.22 6.59 -6.01
CA ALA A 151 3.38 6.94 -5.22
C ALA A 151 3.38 6.01 -4.02
N VAL A 152 4.53 5.38 -3.79
CA VAL A 152 4.78 4.60 -2.58
C VAL A 152 5.71 5.46 -1.75
N THR A 153 5.16 6.11 -0.74
CA THR A 153 5.97 6.91 0.18
C THR A 153 6.46 5.98 1.28
N ALA A 154 7.73 5.58 1.20
CA ALA A 154 8.40 4.91 2.32
C ALA A 154 8.70 5.94 3.42
N PRO A 155 8.51 5.63 4.71
CA PRO A 155 9.04 6.46 5.78
C PRO A 155 10.56 6.50 5.65
N GLY A 156 11.12 7.70 5.62
CA GLY A 156 12.52 7.93 5.34
C GLY A 156 13.46 7.22 6.33
N LEU A 157 14.51 6.60 5.78
CA LEU A 157 15.84 6.77 6.35
C LEU A 157 16.17 8.26 6.19
N LEU A 158 16.24 9.00 7.29
CA LEU A 158 16.81 10.35 7.30
C LEU A 158 18.29 10.23 6.89
N GLY A 159 18.57 10.48 5.62
CA GLY A 159 19.91 10.72 5.09
C GLY A 159 20.16 12.22 5.11
N GLU A 160 21.10 12.61 5.95
CA GLU A 160 21.68 13.93 6.14
C GLU A 160 21.86 14.70 4.81
N THR A 161 21.21 15.85 4.68
CA THR A 161 21.77 16.95 3.88
C THR A 161 22.14 18.04 4.84
N GLY A 162 23.42 18.01 5.23
CA GLY A 162 24.08 19.13 5.88
C GLY A 162 23.94 20.40 5.05
N GLU A 163 23.64 21.48 5.75
CA GLU A 163 24.47 22.67 5.79
C GLU A 163 25.15 23.07 4.47
N GLU A 164 24.65 24.15 3.86
CA GLU A 164 25.53 25.26 3.49
C GLU A 164 24.69 26.55 3.41
N ALA A 165 24.82 27.34 4.48
CA ALA A 165 24.64 28.77 4.40
C ALA A 165 25.90 29.36 3.76
N HIS A 166 25.75 30.08 2.64
CA HIS A 166 26.58 31.23 2.39
C HIS A 166 25.89 32.28 1.50
#